data_AF-A0A327Z3K1-F1
#
_entry.id   AF-A0A327Z3K1-F1
#
_cell.length_a   1.000
_cell.length_b   1.000
_cell.length_c   1.000
_cell.angle_alpha   90.00
_cell.angle_beta   90.00
_cell.angle_gamma   90.00
#
_symmetry.space_group_name_H-M   'P 1'
#
loop_
_entity.id
_entity.type
_entity.pdbx_description
1 polymer ?
#
loop_
_entity_poly.entity_id
_entity_poly.type
_entity_poly.pdbx_seq_one_letter_code
_entity_poly.pdbx_strand_id
1 'polypeptide(L)'
;MTGTRLRVLLVEDDPGDAFLVGELLSDSAGAFDLAVAASLAQAQTLLANTDCVLLDLGLPDAEGIDGLRRLLAMAGSAAVCVLTGRSDEHLGMVAVAEGAQDYLIKGQVDGLLLGRALRYAVERKRADENAHRLHDVELLQAESARLERGLLPKPLMSSTTVQVHTFYRSGRAEGLLGGDFYDVVQTGQTLRAIVGDVGGHGADDAALGARLRVAWRALVLAGVPDDRVIPALEQVLVSERRIREVFTTVAMTTLDLDNDQATVRLAGHPPPVLLAGGTATLLPARTGLMLGVESRPVPAYPMALPSKDWSLLMYTDGLIGPLDQAGLCRLLVEAGQRTPPVPVPALPGWLVDRAERASGGRLADDVAMLLITRGQGR
;
A
#
# COMPACT_ATOMS: atom_id res chain seq x y z
N MET A 1 34.79 7.08 -14.31
CA MET A 1 33.35 7.37 -14.21
C MET A 1 33.04 8.37 -15.30
N THR A 2 32.41 7.94 -16.39
CA THR A 2 31.94 8.83 -17.47
C THR A 2 30.82 9.69 -16.88
N GLY A 3 31.17 10.87 -16.37
CA GLY A 3 30.24 11.81 -15.77
C GLY A 3 29.38 12.44 -16.85
N THR A 4 28.06 12.30 -16.73
CA THR A 4 27.08 13.02 -17.53
C THR A 4 27.38 14.52 -17.44
N ARG A 5 27.50 15.21 -18.58
CA ARG A 5 27.66 16.67 -18.60
C ARG A 5 26.41 17.35 -18.06
N LEU A 6 26.60 18.40 -17.26
CA LEU A 6 25.49 19.22 -16.77
C LEU A 6 25.12 20.26 -17.81
N ARG A 7 23.84 20.32 -18.19
CA ARG A 7 23.32 21.32 -19.13
C ARG A 7 23.03 22.59 -18.37
N VAL A 8 23.76 23.64 -18.68
CA VAL A 8 23.68 24.94 -18.00
C VAL A 8 23.10 25.95 -18.96
N LEU A 9 22.07 26.68 -18.53
CA LEU A 9 21.54 27.83 -19.25
C LEU A 9 22.03 29.09 -18.58
N LEU A 10 22.83 29.89 -19.26
CA LEU A 10 23.16 31.24 -18.84
C LEU A 10 22.14 32.21 -19.43
N VAL A 11 21.53 33.03 -18.58
CA VAL A 11 20.66 34.13 -18.99
C VAL A 11 21.38 35.44 -18.73
N GLU A 12 21.90 36.02 -19.81
CA GLU A 12 22.82 37.16 -19.83
C GLU A 12 22.68 37.89 -21.15
N ASP A 13 22.43 39.20 -21.13
CA ASP A 13 22.29 40.02 -22.32
C ASP A 13 23.62 40.62 -22.80
N ASP A 14 24.61 40.77 -21.92
CA ASP A 14 25.94 41.24 -22.32
C ASP A 14 26.78 40.11 -22.95
N PRO A 15 27.16 40.23 -24.23
CA PRO A 15 27.90 39.17 -24.92
C PRO A 15 29.33 38.98 -24.38
N GLY A 16 29.92 40.01 -23.75
CA GLY A 16 31.25 39.94 -23.15
C GLY A 16 31.24 39.12 -21.86
N ASP A 17 30.27 39.38 -20.98
CA ASP A 17 30.06 38.61 -19.76
C ASP A 17 29.66 37.17 -20.07
N ALA A 18 28.79 36.95 -21.06
CA ALA A 18 28.45 35.61 -21.51
C ALA A 18 29.65 34.83 -22.04
N PHE A 19 30.54 35.48 -22.81
CA PHE A 19 31.79 34.89 -23.28
C PHE A 19 32.70 34.51 -22.11
N LEU A 20 32.86 35.41 -21.13
CA LEU A 20 33.75 35.20 -19.99
C LEU A 20 33.28 34.04 -19.10
N VAL A 21 31.97 33.91 -18.85
CA VAL A 21 31.39 32.76 -18.15
C VAL A 21 31.60 31.45 -18.94
N GLY A 22 31.49 31.52 -20.28
CA GLY A 22 31.80 30.39 -21.15
C GLY A 22 33.23 29.87 -21.01
N GLU A 23 34.21 30.77 -20.94
CA GLU A 23 35.62 30.41 -20.71
C GLU A 23 35.83 29.79 -19.32
N LEU A 24 35.26 30.40 -18.27
CA LEU A 24 35.36 29.87 -16.89
C LEU A 24 34.80 28.45 -16.75
N LEU A 25 33.70 28.14 -17.44
CA LEU A 25 33.12 26.80 -17.44
C LEU A 25 33.88 25.81 -18.33
N SER A 26 34.53 26.29 -19.40
CA SER A 26 35.37 25.46 -20.29
C SER A 26 36.63 24.97 -19.58
N ASP A 27 37.22 25.78 -18.72
CA ASP A 27 38.37 25.43 -17.86
C ASP A 27 38.06 24.31 -16.84
N SER A 28 36.78 24.04 -16.58
CA SER A 28 36.31 23.03 -15.61
C SER A 28 36.37 21.58 -16.12
N ALA A 29 37.33 21.25 -17.00
CA ALA A 29 37.55 19.94 -17.60
C ALA A 29 36.35 19.38 -18.40
N GLY A 30 35.56 20.25 -19.05
CA GLY A 30 34.50 19.83 -19.99
C GLY A 30 33.29 19.14 -19.33
N ALA A 31 32.96 19.53 -18.10
CA ALA A 31 31.85 18.96 -17.32
C ALA A 31 30.47 19.60 -17.59
N PHE A 32 30.41 20.65 -18.41
CA PHE A 32 29.20 21.46 -18.65
C PHE A 32 28.93 21.61 -20.14
N ASP A 33 27.65 21.58 -20.52
CA ASP A 33 27.16 22.01 -21.83
C ASP A 33 26.40 23.32 -21.64
N LEU A 34 26.95 24.43 -22.13
CA LEU A 34 26.40 25.78 -21.92
C LEU A 34 25.51 26.22 -23.08
N ALA A 35 24.30 26.66 -22.77
CA ALA A 35 23.44 27.44 -23.65
C ALA A 35 23.30 28.87 -23.12
N VAL A 36 23.14 29.85 -24.00
CA VAL A 36 23.00 31.27 -23.62
C VAL A 36 21.67 31.83 -24.12
N ALA A 37 21.00 32.60 -23.27
CA ALA A 37 19.81 33.36 -23.59
C ALA A 37 20.01 34.83 -23.20
N ALA A 38 19.68 35.77 -24.09
CA ALA A 38 19.84 37.21 -23.83
C ALA A 38 18.62 37.85 -23.15
N SER A 39 17.61 37.06 -22.77
CA SER A 39 16.37 37.52 -22.15
C SER A 39 15.65 36.37 -21.46
N LEU A 40 14.75 36.66 -20.52
CA LEU A 40 13.89 35.63 -19.92
C LEU A 40 12.96 34.99 -20.95
N ALA A 41 12.45 35.77 -21.90
CA ALA A 41 11.62 35.26 -22.99
C ALA A 41 12.36 34.18 -23.82
N GLN A 42 13.64 34.40 -24.13
CA GLN A 42 14.46 33.40 -24.81
C GLN A 42 14.77 32.22 -23.90
N ALA A 43 15.11 32.47 -22.63
CA ALA A 43 15.41 31.44 -21.64
C ALA A 43 14.26 30.42 -21.53
N GLN A 44 13.00 30.89 -21.50
CA GLN A 44 11.82 30.04 -21.43
C GLN A 44 11.78 28.95 -22.51
N THR A 45 12.29 29.23 -23.71
CA THR A 45 12.31 28.26 -24.82
C THR A 45 13.37 27.16 -24.64
N LEU A 46 14.36 27.37 -23.77
CA LEU A 46 15.51 26.48 -23.55
C LEU A 46 15.45 25.70 -22.22
N LEU A 47 14.50 26.02 -21.34
CA LEU A 47 14.43 25.44 -19.98
C LEU A 47 14.13 23.93 -19.93
N ALA A 48 13.40 23.38 -20.90
CA ALA A 48 12.90 22.00 -20.86
C ALA A 48 14.00 20.92 -20.71
N ASN A 49 15.26 21.26 -21.00
CA ASN A 49 16.42 20.36 -20.92
C ASN A 49 17.59 20.95 -20.13
N THR A 50 17.32 21.84 -19.17
CA THR A 50 18.34 22.49 -18.37
C THR A 50 18.46 21.86 -16.99
N ASP A 51 19.69 21.58 -16.54
CA ASP A 51 19.95 21.08 -15.19
C ASP A 51 20.20 22.24 -14.21
N CYS A 52 20.83 23.33 -14.67
CA CYS A 52 21.06 24.54 -13.89
C CYS A 52 20.91 25.81 -14.73
N VAL A 53 20.28 26.84 -14.20
CA VAL A 53 20.25 28.19 -14.76
C VAL A 53 21.21 29.08 -13.99
N LEU A 54 22.02 29.84 -14.71
CA LEU A 54 22.76 31.00 -14.21
C LEU A 54 22.02 32.24 -14.68
N LEU A 55 21.49 33.03 -13.75
CA LEU A 55 20.69 34.21 -14.05
C LEU A 55 21.46 35.48 -13.69
N ASP A 56 21.67 36.39 -14.64
CA ASP A 56 21.90 37.79 -14.29
C ASP A 56 20.57 38.49 -13.98
N LEU A 57 20.60 39.39 -13.00
CA LEU A 57 19.47 40.20 -12.57
C LEU A 57 19.34 41.51 -13.38
N GLY A 58 20.23 41.76 -14.34
CA GLY A 58 20.29 42.97 -15.16
C GLY A 58 19.68 42.86 -16.55
N LEU A 59 18.67 42.01 -16.77
CA LEU A 59 18.17 41.70 -18.12
C LEU A 59 17.26 42.80 -18.70
N PRO A 60 17.21 42.93 -20.05
CA PRO A 60 16.40 43.95 -20.72
C PRO A 60 14.88 43.76 -20.56
N ASP A 61 14.43 42.53 -20.29
CA ASP A 61 13.00 42.17 -20.17
C ASP A 61 12.59 41.79 -18.73
N ALA A 62 13.52 41.86 -17.77
CA ALA A 62 13.27 41.64 -16.35
C ALA A 62 14.42 42.15 -15.46
N GLU A 63 14.08 42.94 -14.44
CA GLU A 63 15.07 43.46 -13.51
C GLU A 63 14.96 42.81 -12.12
N GLY A 64 16.12 42.56 -11.50
CA GLY A 64 16.22 42.22 -10.09
C GLY A 64 15.50 40.93 -9.71
N ILE A 65 14.99 40.92 -8.47
CA ILE A 65 14.31 39.78 -7.85
C ILE A 65 13.02 39.39 -8.60
N ASP A 66 12.34 40.34 -9.23
CA ASP A 66 11.14 40.02 -10.00
C ASP A 66 11.46 39.16 -11.24
N GLY A 67 12.64 39.35 -11.84
CA GLY A 67 13.16 38.47 -12.87
C GLY A 67 13.44 37.06 -12.35
N LEU A 68 14.07 36.95 -11.18
CA LEU A 68 14.31 35.67 -10.51
C LEU A 68 12.99 34.92 -10.22
N ARG A 69 11.99 35.58 -9.64
CA ARG A 69 10.67 34.99 -9.36
C ARG A 69 10.01 34.43 -10.62
N ARG A 70 10.04 35.22 -11.71
CA ARG A 70 9.49 34.80 -13.01
C ARG A 70 10.21 33.57 -13.54
N LEU A 71 11.55 33.53 -13.44
CA LEU A 71 12.33 32.38 -13.86
C LEU A 71 12.03 31.14 -13.00
N LEU A 72 12.00 31.27 -11.67
CA LEU A 72 11.70 30.17 -10.75
C LEU A 72 10.34 29.52 -11.04
N ALA A 73 9.34 30.31 -11.42
CA ALA A 73 8.02 29.81 -11.79
C ALA A 73 8.01 28.94 -13.07
N MET A 74 9.02 29.08 -13.94
CA MET A 74 9.14 28.33 -15.19
C MET A 74 10.31 27.32 -15.20
N ALA A 75 11.25 27.42 -14.25
CA ALA A 75 12.46 26.61 -14.20
C ALA A 75 12.21 25.12 -13.87
N GLY A 76 11.04 24.79 -13.31
CA GLY A 76 10.67 23.41 -12.98
C GLY A 76 11.67 22.78 -12.00
N SER A 77 12.40 21.76 -12.47
CA SER A 77 13.40 21.05 -11.68
C SER A 77 14.84 21.55 -11.83
N ALA A 78 15.09 22.55 -12.69
CA ALA A 78 16.42 23.13 -12.82
C ALA A 78 16.80 23.89 -11.54
N ALA A 79 18.06 23.77 -11.12
CA ALA A 79 18.61 24.63 -10.08
C ALA A 79 18.78 26.05 -10.64
N VAL A 80 18.53 27.09 -9.86
CA VAL A 80 18.71 28.48 -10.28
C VAL A 80 19.77 29.13 -9.41
N CYS A 81 20.91 29.49 -10.01
CA CYS A 81 21.95 30.30 -9.38
C CYS A 81 21.88 31.71 -9.93
N VAL A 82 22.00 32.70 -9.06
CA VAL A 82 22.14 34.10 -9.50
C VAL A 82 23.62 34.40 -9.70
N LEU A 83 23.97 35.04 -10.81
CA LEU A 83 25.32 35.54 -11.10
C LEU A 83 25.24 37.00 -11.54
N THR A 84 25.66 37.93 -10.69
CA THR A 84 25.55 39.37 -10.99
C THR A 84 26.80 40.15 -10.59
N GLY A 85 27.06 41.26 -11.28
CA GLY A 85 28.17 42.17 -10.96
C GLY A 85 27.92 43.07 -9.75
N ARG A 86 26.69 43.08 -9.22
CA ARG A 86 26.32 43.88 -8.05
C ARG A 86 26.78 43.17 -6.78
N SER A 87 27.74 43.76 -6.07
CA SER A 87 28.13 43.31 -4.73
C SER A 87 27.18 43.89 -3.68
N ASP A 88 26.02 43.24 -3.53
CA ASP A 88 25.05 43.55 -2.49
C ASP A 88 24.66 42.27 -1.74
N GLU A 89 25.18 42.13 -0.52
CA GLU A 89 24.88 41.00 0.36
C GLU A 89 23.39 40.91 0.71
N HIS A 90 22.69 42.06 0.78
CA HIS A 90 21.27 42.08 1.06
C HIS A 90 20.47 41.47 -0.11
N LEU A 91 20.85 41.81 -1.34
CA LEU A 91 20.25 41.25 -2.55
C LEU A 91 20.47 39.73 -2.64
N GLY A 92 21.67 39.26 -2.27
CA GLY A 92 21.99 37.83 -2.24
C GLY A 92 21.12 37.03 -1.25
N MET A 93 20.93 37.57 -0.04
CA MET A 93 20.03 36.94 0.95
C MET A 93 18.58 36.87 0.44
N VAL A 94 18.09 37.94 -0.19
CA VAL A 94 16.74 37.97 -0.76
C VAL A 94 16.61 36.96 -1.90
N ALA A 95 17.60 36.87 -2.80
CA ALA A 95 17.57 35.90 -3.89
C ALA A 95 17.46 34.45 -3.40
N VAL A 96 18.24 34.08 -2.37
CA VAL A 96 18.18 32.74 -1.76
C VAL A 96 16.85 32.51 -1.05
N ALA A 97 16.33 33.51 -0.33
CA ALA A 97 15.02 33.43 0.32
C ALA A 97 13.85 33.22 -0.66
N GLU A 98 13.98 33.77 -1.87
CA GLU A 98 12.99 33.60 -2.95
C GLU A 98 13.10 32.24 -3.67
N GLY A 99 14.18 31.48 -3.42
CA GLY A 99 14.34 30.11 -3.90
C GLY A 99 15.53 29.87 -4.84
N ALA A 100 16.40 30.86 -5.06
CA ALA A 100 17.68 30.60 -5.72
C ALA A 100 18.55 29.67 -4.86
N GLN A 101 19.27 28.76 -5.51
CA GLN A 101 20.13 27.78 -4.85
C GLN A 101 21.45 28.39 -4.39
N ASP A 102 21.89 29.45 -5.07
CA ASP A 102 23.09 30.21 -4.71
C ASP A 102 23.09 31.62 -5.32
N TYR A 103 23.93 32.50 -4.77
CA TYR A 103 24.18 33.85 -5.27
C TYR A 103 25.69 34.07 -5.43
N LEU A 104 26.12 34.34 -6.66
CA LEU A 104 27.51 34.50 -7.04
C LEU A 104 27.77 35.91 -7.57
N ILE A 105 28.94 36.46 -7.24
CA ILE A 105 29.37 37.79 -7.66
C ILE A 105 30.34 37.65 -8.83
N LYS A 106 30.04 38.31 -9.97
CA LYS A 106 30.93 38.34 -11.14
C LYS A 106 32.30 38.92 -10.77
N GLY A 107 33.38 38.34 -11.31
CA GLY A 107 34.75 38.77 -11.05
C GLY A 107 35.36 38.31 -9.71
N GLN A 108 34.58 37.69 -8.83
CA GLN A 108 35.06 37.09 -7.57
C GLN A 108 35.08 35.55 -7.60
N VAL A 109 34.54 34.95 -8.66
CA VAL A 109 34.52 33.50 -8.87
C VAL A 109 35.48 33.12 -9.99
N ASP A 110 36.34 32.13 -9.73
CA ASP A 110 37.11 31.46 -10.78
C ASP A 110 36.32 30.28 -11.36
N GLY A 111 36.82 29.66 -12.43
CA GLY A 111 36.13 28.55 -13.11
C GLY A 111 35.90 27.35 -12.19
N LEU A 112 36.85 27.05 -11.30
CA LEU A 112 36.75 25.94 -10.37
C LEU A 112 35.63 26.17 -9.33
N LEU A 113 35.56 27.37 -8.76
CA LEU A 113 34.53 27.76 -7.80
C LEU A 113 33.15 27.81 -8.45
N LEU A 114 33.03 28.40 -9.64
CA LEU A 114 31.77 28.42 -10.40
C LEU A 114 31.29 27.00 -10.71
N GLY A 115 32.16 26.15 -11.26
CA GLY A 115 31.82 24.76 -11.54
C GLY A 115 31.48 23.94 -10.29
N ARG A 116 32.04 24.27 -9.13
CA ARG A 116 31.66 23.64 -7.85
C ARG A 116 30.30 24.13 -7.37
N ALA A 117 30.04 25.44 -7.44
CA ALA A 117 28.77 26.05 -7.05
C ALA A 117 27.60 25.47 -7.86
N LEU A 118 27.73 25.38 -9.20
CA LEU A 118 26.69 24.81 -10.06
C LEU A 118 26.40 23.34 -9.73
N ARG A 119 27.45 22.53 -9.54
CA ARG A 119 27.27 21.12 -9.15
C ARG A 119 26.54 21.00 -7.82
N TYR A 120 26.90 21.81 -6.83
CA TYR A 120 26.23 21.80 -5.54
C TYR A 120 24.79 22.31 -5.61
N ALA A 121 24.51 23.32 -6.43
CA ALA A 121 23.16 23.81 -6.64
C ALA A 121 22.25 22.74 -7.26
N VAL A 122 22.74 22.02 -8.29
CA VAL A 122 22.02 20.90 -8.91
C VAL A 122 21.77 19.77 -7.92
N GLU A 123 22.81 19.34 -7.20
CA GLU A 123 22.67 18.25 -6.24
C GLU A 123 21.74 18.62 -5.07
N ARG A 124 21.76 19.88 -4.60
CA ARG A 124 20.84 20.38 -3.58
C ARG A 124 19.39 20.37 -4.09
N LYS A 125 19.14 20.90 -5.29
CA LYS A 125 17.81 20.91 -5.91
C LYS A 125 17.26 19.49 -6.08
N ARG A 126 18.08 18.55 -6.52
CA ARG A 126 17.72 17.13 -6.63
C ARG A 126 17.42 16.50 -5.27
N ALA A 127 18.22 16.81 -4.24
CA ALA A 127 17.99 16.31 -2.90
C ALA A 127 16.66 16.81 -2.32
N ASP A 128 16.37 18.11 -2.48
CA ASP A 128 15.11 18.72 -2.01
C ASP A 128 13.90 18.11 -2.72
N GLU A 129 13.97 17.92 -4.04
CA GLU A 129 12.88 17.27 -4.80
C GLU A 129 12.66 15.82 -4.40
N ASN A 130 13.75 15.06 -4.19
CA ASN A 130 13.64 13.68 -3.76
C ASN A 130 13.05 13.60 -2.35
N ALA A 131 13.44 14.51 -1.44
CA ALA A 131 12.86 14.60 -0.11
C ALA A 131 11.36 14.91 -0.17
N HIS A 132 10.93 15.85 -1.01
CA HIS A 132 9.52 16.16 -1.21
C HIS A 132 8.74 14.96 -1.77
N ARG A 133 9.26 14.30 -2.82
CA ARG A 133 8.62 13.10 -3.39
C ARG A 133 8.51 11.97 -2.39
N LEU A 134 9.54 11.74 -1.57
CA LEU A 134 9.51 10.74 -0.51
C LEU A 134 8.42 11.07 0.52
N HIS A 135 8.33 12.34 0.93
CA HIS A 135 7.30 12.79 1.87
C HIS A 135 5.88 12.59 1.32
N ASP A 136 5.64 12.92 0.04
CA ASP A 136 4.34 12.72 -0.60
C ASP A 136 3.95 11.23 -0.65
N VAL A 137 4.91 10.36 -0.99
CA VAL A 137 4.70 8.90 -0.98
C VAL A 137 4.41 8.39 0.43
N GLU A 138 5.15 8.85 1.44
CA GLU A 138 4.94 8.47 2.84
C GLU A 138 3.55 8.90 3.35
N LEU A 139 3.09 10.11 2.99
CA LEU A 139 1.77 10.61 3.34
C LEU A 139 0.66 9.73 2.74
N LEU A 140 0.77 9.42 1.44
CA LEU A 140 -0.17 8.55 0.75
C LEU A 140 -0.19 7.14 1.36
N GLN A 141 0.98 6.58 1.69
CA GLN A 141 1.08 5.28 2.35
C GLN A 141 0.47 5.29 3.77
N ALA A 142 0.69 6.36 4.53
CA ALA A 142 0.13 6.50 5.87
C ALA A 142 -1.41 6.62 5.86
N GLU A 143 -1.96 7.38 4.91
CA GLU A 143 -3.41 7.49 4.70
C GLU A 143 -4.01 6.13 4.30
N SER A 144 -3.38 5.46 3.34
CA SER A 144 -3.73 4.11 2.89
C SER A 144 -3.78 3.11 4.05
N ALA A 145 -2.69 2.99 4.82
CA ALA A 145 -2.61 2.06 5.95
C ALA A 145 -3.61 2.40 7.08
N ARG A 146 -4.04 3.66 7.19
CA ARG A 146 -5.07 4.07 8.15
C ARG A 146 -6.46 3.64 7.69
N LEU A 147 -6.77 3.81 6.40
CA LEU A 147 -8.02 3.35 5.81
C LEU A 147 -8.16 1.82 5.93
N GLU A 148 -7.11 1.07 5.60
CA GLU A 148 -7.07 -0.39 5.76
C GLU A 148 -7.41 -0.83 7.19
N ARG A 149 -6.70 -0.28 8.19
CA ARG A 149 -6.96 -0.61 9.60
C ARG A 149 -8.35 -0.19 10.08
N GLY A 150 -8.92 0.88 9.52
CA GLY A 150 -10.28 1.32 9.84
C GLY A 150 -11.37 0.42 9.25
N LEU A 151 -11.08 -0.26 8.15
CA LEU A 151 -12.03 -1.11 7.41
C LEU A 151 -12.04 -2.56 7.89
N LEU A 152 -10.93 -3.03 8.46
CA LEU A 152 -10.86 -4.36 9.07
C LEU A 152 -11.77 -4.46 10.31
N PRO A 153 -12.54 -5.56 10.45
CA PRO A 153 -13.39 -5.76 11.62
C PRO A 153 -12.57 -5.87 12.90
N LYS A 154 -13.09 -5.31 13.99
CA LYS A 154 -12.67 -5.67 15.34
C LYS A 154 -13.57 -6.79 15.84
N PRO A 155 -13.04 -7.97 16.22
CA PRO A 155 -13.83 -9.03 16.85
C PRO A 155 -14.66 -8.48 18.01
N LEU A 156 -15.97 -8.71 18.00
CA LEU A 156 -16.86 -8.35 19.11
C LEU A 156 -17.05 -9.55 20.01
N MET A 157 -16.19 -9.71 21.00
CA MET A 157 -16.24 -10.84 21.91
C MET A 157 -15.81 -10.46 23.32
N SER A 158 -16.26 -11.24 24.30
CA SER A 158 -15.93 -11.06 25.71
C SER A 158 -15.37 -12.35 26.36
N SER A 159 -15.33 -13.46 25.62
CA SER A 159 -14.85 -14.75 26.11
C SER A 159 -13.36 -14.74 26.39
N THR A 160 -12.97 -15.36 27.51
CA THR A 160 -11.58 -15.75 27.80
C THR A 160 -11.32 -17.23 27.52
N THR A 161 -12.35 -18.00 27.15
CA THR A 161 -12.26 -19.44 26.87
C THR A 161 -11.55 -19.71 25.54
N VAL A 162 -11.73 -18.81 24.57
CA VAL A 162 -11.11 -18.91 23.25
C VAL A 162 -10.43 -17.60 22.87
N GLN A 163 -9.36 -17.71 22.10
CA GLN A 163 -8.65 -16.60 21.48
C GLN A 163 -8.99 -16.55 19.99
N VAL A 164 -9.06 -15.35 19.44
CA VAL A 164 -9.30 -15.12 18.02
C VAL A 164 -8.11 -14.39 17.43
N HIS A 165 -7.49 -15.00 16.43
CA HIS A 165 -6.41 -14.43 15.65
C HIS A 165 -6.90 -14.19 14.22
N THR A 166 -6.76 -12.95 13.78
CA THR A 166 -7.22 -12.50 12.47
C THR A 166 -6.02 -12.14 11.61
N PHE A 167 -6.06 -12.49 10.34
CA PHE A 167 -5.03 -12.12 9.38
C PHE A 167 -5.68 -11.69 8.07
N TYR A 168 -5.17 -10.61 7.50
CA TYR A 168 -5.55 -10.13 6.19
C TYR A 168 -4.30 -9.71 5.43
N ARG A 169 -4.17 -10.14 4.18
CA ARG A 169 -3.16 -9.63 3.25
C ARG A 169 -3.83 -9.42 1.90
N SER A 170 -3.70 -8.22 1.34
CA SER A 170 -4.13 -8.01 -0.03
C SER A 170 -3.10 -8.57 -1.01
N GLY A 171 -3.60 -9.23 -2.06
CA GLY A 171 -2.81 -9.69 -3.21
C GLY A 171 -2.26 -8.54 -4.06
N ARG A 172 -2.72 -7.30 -3.85
CA ARG A 172 -2.35 -6.14 -4.68
C ARG A 172 -1.10 -5.41 -4.19
N ALA A 173 -0.35 -4.85 -5.13
CA ALA A 173 0.76 -3.93 -4.85
C ALA A 173 0.29 -2.51 -4.49
N GLU A 174 -0.88 -2.09 -4.98
CA GLU A 174 -1.41 -0.71 -4.88
C GLU A 174 -2.87 -0.63 -4.37
N GLY A 175 -3.46 -1.74 -3.92
CA GLY A 175 -4.85 -1.81 -3.47
C GLY A 175 -4.97 -2.00 -1.95
N LEU A 176 -5.88 -1.22 -1.34
CA LEU A 176 -6.10 -1.19 0.12
C LEU A 176 -6.76 -2.48 0.65
N LEU A 177 -7.87 -2.89 0.03
CA LEU A 177 -8.61 -4.11 0.32
C LEU A 177 -9.11 -4.70 -0.99
N GLY A 178 -9.33 -6.01 -1.03
CA GLY A 178 -10.16 -6.62 -2.04
C GLY A 178 -11.33 -7.39 -1.44
N GLY A 179 -11.82 -8.40 -2.16
CA GLY A 179 -13.14 -9.00 -1.95
C GLY A 179 -13.27 -9.79 -0.64
N ASP A 180 -12.15 -10.26 -0.12
CA ASP A 180 -12.07 -11.04 1.10
C ASP A 180 -12.54 -10.29 2.34
N PHE A 181 -13.33 -10.96 3.18
CA PHE A 181 -13.76 -10.46 4.46
C PHE A 181 -13.87 -11.57 5.50
N TYR A 182 -13.81 -11.17 6.76
CA TYR A 182 -14.15 -12.01 7.89
C TYR A 182 -14.87 -11.18 8.94
N ASP A 183 -15.48 -11.82 9.94
CA ASP A 183 -15.93 -11.15 11.15
C ASP A 183 -16.20 -12.17 12.27
N VAL A 184 -16.20 -11.70 13.52
CA VAL A 184 -16.52 -12.49 14.71
C VAL A 184 -17.39 -11.69 15.66
N VAL A 185 -18.48 -12.31 16.10
CA VAL A 185 -19.41 -11.74 17.08
C VAL A 185 -19.77 -12.81 18.10
N GLN A 186 -19.63 -12.48 19.38
CA GLN A 186 -20.12 -13.26 20.49
C GLN A 186 -21.41 -12.65 21.03
N THR A 187 -22.42 -13.49 21.18
CA THR A 187 -23.69 -13.15 21.84
C THR A 187 -23.95 -14.17 22.95
N GLY A 188 -23.83 -13.74 24.22
CA GLY A 188 -23.85 -14.66 25.35
C GLY A 188 -22.69 -15.65 25.29
N GLN A 189 -23.00 -16.95 25.29
CA GLN A 189 -22.01 -18.04 25.22
C GLN A 189 -21.71 -18.48 23.78
N THR A 190 -22.50 -18.01 22.81
CA THR A 190 -22.36 -18.41 21.41
C THR A 190 -21.41 -17.47 20.68
N LEU A 191 -20.34 -18.02 20.11
CA LEU A 191 -19.43 -17.31 19.23
C LEU A 191 -19.79 -17.61 17.78
N ARG A 192 -20.04 -16.59 16.98
CA ARG A 192 -20.29 -16.70 15.55
C ARG A 192 -19.14 -16.08 14.78
N ALA A 193 -18.76 -16.73 13.70
CA ALA A 193 -17.69 -16.34 12.82
C ALA A 193 -18.12 -16.46 11.36
N ILE A 194 -17.63 -15.56 10.53
CA ILE A 194 -17.79 -15.61 9.08
C ILE A 194 -16.44 -15.36 8.41
N VAL A 195 -16.18 -16.08 7.32
CA VAL A 195 -15.17 -15.75 6.31
C VAL A 195 -15.86 -15.83 4.96
N GLY A 196 -15.56 -14.90 4.07
CA GLY A 196 -16.08 -14.92 2.72
C GLY A 196 -15.16 -14.21 1.74
N ASP A 197 -15.38 -14.52 0.48
CA ASP A 197 -14.61 -14.01 -0.65
C ASP A 197 -15.58 -13.65 -1.79
N VAL A 198 -15.48 -12.40 -2.24
CA VAL A 198 -16.28 -11.87 -3.35
C VAL A 198 -15.53 -12.10 -4.65
N GLY A 199 -16.10 -12.93 -5.51
CA GLY A 199 -15.54 -13.24 -6.82
C GLY A 199 -15.46 -11.99 -7.71
N GLY A 200 -14.23 -11.57 -7.99
CA GLY A 200 -13.95 -10.38 -8.80
C GLY A 200 -12.59 -9.76 -8.45
N HIS A 201 -12.27 -8.66 -9.10
CA HIS A 201 -11.16 -7.81 -8.69
C HIS A 201 -11.53 -6.33 -8.78
N GLY A 202 -11.55 -5.63 -7.65
CA GLY A 202 -11.49 -4.17 -7.65
C GLY A 202 -11.87 -3.56 -6.33
N ALA A 203 -12.07 -2.24 -6.35
CA ALA A 203 -12.63 -1.50 -5.22
C ALA A 203 -14.13 -1.80 -5.02
N ASP A 204 -14.87 -2.11 -6.08
CA ASP A 204 -16.29 -2.43 -6.01
C ASP A 204 -16.54 -3.75 -5.26
N ASP A 205 -15.71 -4.78 -5.51
CA ASP A 205 -15.81 -6.08 -4.82
C ASP A 205 -15.43 -5.95 -3.34
N ALA A 206 -14.39 -5.16 -3.04
CA ALA A 206 -14.02 -4.82 -1.66
C ALA A 206 -15.16 -4.12 -0.91
N ALA A 207 -15.84 -3.17 -1.57
CA ALA A 207 -16.99 -2.49 -1.00
C ALA A 207 -18.16 -3.46 -0.78
N LEU A 208 -18.41 -4.40 -1.71
CA LEU A 208 -19.43 -5.44 -1.53
C LEU A 208 -19.10 -6.37 -0.36
N GLY A 209 -17.86 -6.84 -0.24
CA GLY A 209 -17.40 -7.66 0.89
C GLY A 209 -17.59 -6.93 2.24
N ALA A 210 -17.24 -5.64 2.30
CA ALA A 210 -17.49 -4.81 3.48
C ALA A 210 -19.00 -4.69 3.82
N ARG A 211 -19.87 -4.51 2.81
CA ARG A 211 -21.34 -4.47 3.02
C ARG A 211 -21.87 -5.80 3.54
N LEU A 212 -21.47 -6.92 2.94
CA LEU A 212 -21.89 -8.26 3.37
C LEU A 212 -21.44 -8.56 4.80
N ARG A 213 -20.20 -8.21 5.14
CA ARG A 213 -19.67 -8.31 6.50
C ARG A 213 -20.51 -7.51 7.51
N VAL A 214 -20.80 -6.25 7.22
CA VAL A 214 -21.59 -5.38 8.10
C VAL A 214 -23.03 -5.88 8.22
N ALA A 215 -23.64 -6.34 7.11
CA ALA A 215 -24.96 -6.94 7.11
C ALA A 215 -25.00 -8.20 7.98
N TRP A 216 -24.01 -9.09 7.84
CA TRP A 216 -23.88 -10.29 8.67
C TRP A 216 -23.81 -9.93 10.16
N ARG A 217 -22.94 -8.97 10.53
CA ARG A 217 -22.78 -8.52 11.91
C ARG A 217 -24.10 -7.97 12.46
N ALA A 218 -24.81 -7.15 11.68
CA ALA A 218 -26.10 -6.60 12.08
C ALA A 218 -27.16 -7.69 12.30
N LEU A 219 -27.25 -8.67 11.39
CA LEU A 219 -28.17 -9.81 11.52
C LEU A 219 -27.88 -10.64 12.78
N VAL A 220 -26.60 -10.91 13.06
CA VAL A 220 -26.19 -11.64 14.26
C VAL A 220 -26.55 -10.89 15.54
N LEU A 221 -26.25 -9.58 15.60
CA LEU A 221 -26.58 -8.75 16.76
C LEU A 221 -28.09 -8.58 16.95
N ALA A 222 -28.88 -8.62 15.87
CA ALA A 222 -30.33 -8.60 15.91
C ALA A 222 -30.95 -9.95 16.34
N GLY A 223 -30.14 -10.99 16.55
CA GLY A 223 -30.62 -12.32 16.96
C GLY A 223 -31.33 -13.09 15.85
N VAL A 224 -31.02 -12.79 14.58
CA VAL A 224 -31.57 -13.54 13.45
C VAL A 224 -31.12 -15.00 13.54
N PRO A 225 -32.03 -15.98 13.39
CA PRO A 225 -31.67 -17.40 13.39
C PRO A 225 -30.61 -17.76 12.35
N ASP A 226 -29.65 -18.61 12.71
CA ASP A 226 -28.49 -18.95 11.88
C ASP A 226 -28.85 -19.49 10.48
N ASP A 227 -29.97 -20.19 10.34
CA ASP A 227 -30.48 -20.71 9.06
C ASP A 227 -31.07 -19.64 8.15
N ARG A 228 -31.34 -18.44 8.68
CA ARG A 228 -31.86 -17.26 7.95
C ARG A 228 -30.79 -16.25 7.58
N VAL A 229 -29.60 -16.32 8.17
CA VAL A 229 -28.51 -15.38 7.93
C VAL A 229 -28.01 -15.45 6.48
N ILE A 230 -27.62 -16.63 6.00
CA ILE A 230 -27.12 -16.79 4.62
C ILE A 230 -28.17 -16.39 3.56
N PRO A 231 -29.45 -16.80 3.67
CA PRO A 231 -30.50 -16.30 2.77
C PRO A 231 -30.67 -14.77 2.77
N ALA A 232 -30.45 -14.10 3.91
CA ALA A 232 -30.49 -12.65 3.95
C ALA A 232 -29.25 -12.02 3.28
N LEU A 233 -28.07 -12.62 3.46
CA LEU A 233 -26.86 -12.18 2.75
C LEU A 233 -26.97 -12.35 1.23
N GLU A 234 -27.62 -13.42 0.75
CA GLU A 234 -27.94 -13.60 -0.67
C GLU A 234 -28.74 -12.40 -1.21
N GLN A 235 -29.74 -11.92 -0.47
CA GLN A 235 -30.54 -10.76 -0.87
C GLN A 235 -29.71 -9.48 -0.92
N VAL A 236 -28.86 -9.25 0.09
CA VAL A 236 -27.94 -8.10 0.13
C VAL A 236 -27.00 -8.14 -1.08
N LEU A 237 -26.37 -9.29 -1.35
CA LEU A 237 -25.49 -9.46 -2.50
C LEU A 237 -26.20 -9.15 -3.81
N VAL A 238 -27.38 -9.72 -4.03
CA VAL A 238 -28.14 -9.53 -5.27
C VAL A 238 -28.57 -8.08 -5.45
N SER A 239 -28.89 -7.37 -4.36
CA SER A 239 -29.27 -5.96 -4.39
C SER A 239 -28.09 -4.99 -4.61
N GLU A 240 -26.91 -5.32 -4.09
CA GLU A 240 -25.76 -4.42 -4.06
C GLU A 240 -24.74 -4.68 -5.19
N ARG A 241 -24.76 -5.86 -5.81
CA ARG A 241 -23.83 -6.17 -6.90
C ARG A 241 -24.11 -5.32 -8.14
N ARG A 242 -23.06 -4.83 -8.78
CA ARG A 242 -23.17 -4.03 -10.03
C ARG A 242 -23.43 -4.90 -11.26
N ILE A 243 -22.90 -6.11 -11.27
CA ILE A 243 -22.90 -7.03 -12.40
C ILE A 243 -23.45 -8.37 -11.93
N ARG A 244 -24.23 -9.04 -12.76
CA ARG A 244 -24.97 -10.26 -12.39
C ARG A 244 -24.05 -11.46 -12.14
N GLU A 245 -22.87 -11.44 -12.72
CA GLU A 245 -21.87 -12.49 -12.67
C GLU A 245 -21.07 -12.48 -11.36
N VAL A 246 -21.19 -11.43 -10.54
CA VAL A 246 -20.55 -11.37 -9.21
C VAL A 246 -21.21 -12.38 -8.28
N PHE A 247 -20.36 -13.20 -7.67
CA PHE A 247 -20.71 -14.22 -6.68
C PHE A 247 -19.89 -14.04 -5.40
N THR A 248 -20.27 -14.71 -4.32
CA THR A 248 -19.49 -14.69 -3.08
C THR A 248 -19.49 -16.07 -2.44
N THR A 249 -18.30 -16.53 -2.05
CA THR A 249 -18.16 -17.72 -1.20
C THR A 249 -18.28 -17.31 0.26
N VAL A 250 -18.94 -18.12 1.09
CA VAL A 250 -19.08 -17.87 2.54
C VAL A 250 -18.92 -19.14 3.33
N ALA A 251 -18.07 -19.12 4.35
CA ALA A 251 -18.09 -20.05 5.46
C ALA A 251 -18.59 -19.34 6.72
N MET A 252 -19.64 -19.88 7.34
CA MET A 252 -20.16 -19.40 8.62
C MET A 252 -20.04 -20.51 9.66
N THR A 253 -19.51 -20.17 10.83
CA THR A 253 -19.39 -21.09 11.97
C THR A 253 -20.07 -20.50 13.19
N THR A 254 -20.88 -21.31 13.87
CA THR A 254 -21.47 -21.02 15.18
C THR A 254 -20.89 -21.99 16.19
N LEU A 255 -20.28 -21.49 17.26
CA LEU A 255 -19.65 -22.25 18.33
C LEU A 255 -20.43 -22.04 19.64
N ASP A 256 -20.89 -23.14 20.22
CA ASP A 256 -21.39 -23.19 21.58
C ASP A 256 -20.23 -23.67 22.48
N LEU A 257 -19.64 -22.71 23.19
CA LEU A 257 -18.40 -22.93 23.95
C LEU A 257 -18.63 -23.72 25.26
N ASP A 258 -19.86 -23.76 25.76
CA ASP A 258 -20.21 -24.44 27.01
C ASP A 258 -20.53 -25.91 26.75
N ASN A 259 -21.16 -26.21 25.61
CA ASN A 259 -21.52 -27.57 25.22
C ASN A 259 -20.49 -28.26 24.28
N ASP A 260 -19.38 -27.58 23.98
CA ASP A 260 -18.37 -28.04 23.03
C ASP A 260 -18.99 -28.47 21.69
N GLN A 261 -19.93 -27.68 21.17
CA GLN A 261 -20.57 -27.94 19.87
C GLN A 261 -20.27 -26.84 18.88
N ALA A 262 -20.18 -27.21 17.61
CA ALA A 262 -20.10 -26.26 16.51
C ALA A 262 -21.08 -26.62 15.40
N THR A 263 -21.54 -25.61 14.67
CA THR A 263 -22.28 -25.77 13.43
C THR A 263 -21.58 -24.98 12.34
N VAL A 264 -21.28 -25.64 11.22
CA VAL A 264 -20.66 -25.00 10.04
C VAL A 264 -21.64 -24.99 8.88
N ARG A 265 -21.66 -23.88 8.14
CA ARG A 265 -22.43 -23.71 6.89
C ARG A 265 -21.49 -23.15 5.81
N LEU A 266 -21.46 -23.80 4.65
CA LEU A 266 -20.57 -23.45 3.54
C LEU A 266 -21.37 -23.15 2.28
N ALA A 267 -21.32 -21.92 1.80
CA ALA A 267 -21.85 -21.48 0.51
C ALA A 267 -20.68 -21.31 -0.47
N GLY A 268 -20.36 -22.32 -1.28
CA GLY A 268 -19.24 -22.29 -2.24
C GLY A 268 -17.83 -22.25 -1.64
N HIS A 269 -17.69 -22.04 -0.33
CA HIS A 269 -16.42 -21.79 0.32
C HIS A 269 -15.64 -23.07 0.65
N PRO A 270 -14.28 -23.02 0.65
CA PRO A 270 -13.44 -24.09 1.15
C PRO A 270 -13.80 -24.51 2.60
N PRO A 271 -13.73 -25.81 2.93
CA PRO A 271 -14.03 -26.27 4.28
C PRO A 271 -12.95 -25.78 5.27
N PRO A 272 -13.34 -25.33 6.48
CA PRO A 272 -12.40 -24.99 7.54
C PRO A 272 -11.52 -26.19 7.93
N VAL A 273 -10.36 -25.90 8.50
CA VAL A 273 -9.44 -26.92 9.05
C VAL A 273 -9.54 -26.92 10.57
N LEU A 274 -9.82 -28.08 11.15
CA LEU A 274 -9.70 -28.34 12.58
C LEU A 274 -8.29 -28.87 12.89
N LEU A 275 -7.59 -28.17 13.77
CA LEU A 275 -6.36 -28.61 14.39
C LEU A 275 -6.66 -29.16 15.78
N ALA A 276 -6.33 -30.42 16.02
CA ALA A 276 -6.44 -31.04 17.33
C ALA A 276 -5.54 -32.26 17.45
N GLY A 277 -4.85 -32.39 18.58
CA GLY A 277 -4.05 -33.56 18.90
C GLY A 277 -2.87 -33.75 17.94
N GLY A 278 -2.30 -32.66 17.43
CA GLY A 278 -1.21 -32.66 16.47
C GLY A 278 -1.62 -33.04 15.04
N THR A 279 -2.92 -33.06 14.75
CA THR A 279 -3.46 -33.34 13.42
C THR A 279 -4.19 -32.12 12.87
N ALA A 280 -4.16 -31.95 11.55
CA ALA A 280 -4.93 -30.94 10.84
C ALA A 280 -5.89 -31.63 9.85
N THR A 281 -7.19 -31.40 10.00
CA THR A 281 -8.23 -32.09 9.24
C THR A 281 -9.25 -31.12 8.66
N LEU A 282 -9.55 -31.25 7.38
CA LEU A 282 -10.66 -30.51 6.75
C LEU A 282 -11.98 -31.01 7.34
N LEU A 283 -12.85 -30.08 7.72
CA LEU A 283 -14.19 -30.43 8.16
C LEU A 283 -14.97 -31.03 6.98
N PRO A 284 -15.64 -32.19 7.14
CA PRO A 284 -16.34 -32.86 6.04
C PRO A 284 -17.73 -32.25 5.77
N ALA A 285 -17.88 -30.94 6.00
CA ALA A 285 -19.10 -30.20 5.72
C ALA A 285 -19.33 -30.14 4.21
N ARG A 286 -20.57 -30.39 3.77
CA ARG A 286 -20.93 -30.29 2.35
C ARG A 286 -20.96 -28.84 1.92
N THR A 287 -20.16 -28.49 0.92
CA THR A 287 -20.15 -27.16 0.29
C THR A 287 -21.40 -27.00 -0.59
N GLY A 288 -22.24 -26.03 -0.25
CA GLY A 288 -23.36 -25.58 -1.07
C GLY A 288 -22.91 -24.71 -2.24
N LEU A 289 -23.86 -24.14 -2.99
CA LEU A 289 -23.55 -23.18 -4.05
C LEU A 289 -23.13 -21.83 -3.47
N MET A 290 -22.37 -21.08 -4.27
CA MET A 290 -21.94 -19.72 -3.97
C MET A 290 -23.13 -18.77 -3.98
N LEU A 291 -23.05 -17.71 -3.18
CA LEU A 291 -24.06 -16.65 -3.22
C LEU A 291 -24.04 -15.94 -4.57
N GLY A 292 -25.21 -15.52 -5.05
CA GLY A 292 -25.37 -14.82 -6.33
C GLY A 292 -25.44 -15.71 -7.57
N VAL A 293 -25.18 -17.02 -7.44
CA VAL A 293 -25.32 -17.99 -8.54
C VAL A 293 -26.74 -18.54 -8.59
N GLU A 294 -27.16 -19.24 -7.52
CA GLU A 294 -28.51 -19.77 -7.36
C GLU A 294 -28.83 -19.90 -5.88
N SER A 295 -29.97 -19.34 -5.46
CA SER A 295 -30.39 -19.41 -4.07
C SER A 295 -30.84 -20.83 -3.71
N ARG A 296 -30.01 -21.53 -2.93
CA ARG A 296 -30.31 -22.87 -2.39
C ARG A 296 -30.08 -22.90 -0.88
N PRO A 297 -30.82 -23.75 -0.13
CA PRO A 297 -30.54 -23.95 1.29
C PRO A 297 -29.11 -24.42 1.51
N VAL A 298 -28.38 -23.75 2.39
CA VAL A 298 -27.04 -24.16 2.80
C VAL A 298 -27.17 -25.05 4.04
N PRO A 299 -26.90 -26.37 3.95
CA PRO A 299 -27.13 -27.28 5.06
C PRO A 299 -26.24 -26.97 6.26
N ALA A 300 -26.74 -27.24 7.46
CA ALA A 300 -25.94 -27.20 8.68
C ALA A 300 -25.11 -28.48 8.78
N TYR A 301 -23.84 -28.33 9.11
CA TYR A 301 -22.97 -29.42 9.50
C TYR A 301 -22.67 -29.31 11.01
N PRO A 302 -23.39 -30.06 11.87
CA PRO A 302 -23.09 -30.10 13.30
C PRO A 302 -21.85 -30.95 13.56
N MET A 303 -21.03 -30.54 14.53
CA MET A 303 -19.87 -31.28 14.98
C MET A 303 -19.60 -31.03 16.47
N ALA A 304 -19.00 -32.02 17.13
CA ALA A 304 -18.45 -31.85 18.46
C ALA A 304 -17.05 -31.24 18.38
N LEU A 305 -16.78 -30.26 19.23
CA LEU A 305 -15.45 -29.69 19.43
C LEU A 305 -14.69 -30.54 20.46
N PRO A 306 -13.36 -30.69 20.32
CA PRO A 306 -12.54 -31.25 21.39
C PRO A 306 -12.66 -30.38 22.66
N SER A 307 -12.76 -30.97 23.84
CA SER A 307 -13.15 -30.22 25.05
C SER A 307 -12.07 -29.35 25.68
N LYS A 308 -10.80 -29.44 25.22
CA LYS A 308 -9.67 -28.80 25.92
C LYS A 308 -8.68 -28.07 25.03
N ASP A 309 -8.40 -28.61 23.85
CA ASP A 309 -7.33 -28.09 23.02
C ASP A 309 -7.67 -28.27 21.54
N TRP A 310 -7.86 -27.16 20.84
CA TRP A 310 -8.13 -27.16 19.40
C TRP A 310 -7.94 -25.76 18.81
N SER A 311 -7.67 -25.73 17.51
CA SER A 311 -7.85 -24.52 16.69
C SER A 311 -8.73 -24.80 15.50
N LEU A 312 -9.59 -23.85 15.15
CA LEU A 312 -10.37 -23.86 13.93
C LEU A 312 -9.85 -22.75 13.02
N LEU A 313 -9.32 -23.14 11.87
CA LEU A 313 -8.86 -22.22 10.83
C LEU A 313 -9.91 -22.10 9.73
N MET A 314 -10.46 -20.91 9.55
CA MET A 314 -11.25 -20.50 8.39
C MET A 314 -10.37 -19.61 7.50
N TYR A 315 -10.42 -19.80 6.19
CA TYR A 315 -9.49 -19.17 5.25
C TYR A 315 -10.11 -19.03 3.85
N THR A 316 -9.70 -18.00 3.10
CA THR A 316 -10.11 -17.79 1.70
C THR A 316 -9.20 -18.53 0.73
N ASP A 317 -9.62 -18.62 -0.53
CA ASP A 317 -8.97 -19.48 -1.52
C ASP A 317 -7.61 -18.98 -2.00
N GLY A 318 -7.27 -17.69 -1.80
CA GLY A 318 -5.93 -17.16 -2.06
C GLY A 318 -4.80 -17.90 -1.34
N LEU A 319 -5.10 -18.58 -0.22
CA LEU A 319 -4.13 -19.45 0.47
C LEU A 319 -3.97 -20.83 -0.20
N ILE A 320 -5.05 -21.40 -0.75
CA ILE A 320 -5.06 -22.75 -1.32
C ILE A 320 -4.85 -22.79 -2.83
N GLY A 321 -4.95 -21.66 -3.54
CA GLY A 321 -4.51 -21.57 -4.94
C GLY A 321 -3.08 -22.10 -5.12
N PRO A 322 -2.11 -21.65 -4.30
CA PRO A 322 -0.73 -22.14 -4.33
C PRO A 322 -0.51 -23.51 -3.66
N LEU A 323 -1.20 -23.76 -2.54
CA LEU A 323 -0.86 -24.87 -1.63
C LEU A 323 -1.70 -26.12 -1.83
N ASP A 324 -2.89 -26.00 -2.42
CA ASP A 324 -4.00 -26.94 -2.28
C ASP A 324 -4.40 -27.22 -0.80
N GLN A 325 -5.54 -27.89 -0.59
CA GLN A 325 -6.06 -28.16 0.76
C GLN A 325 -5.22 -29.20 1.53
N ALA A 326 -4.62 -30.17 0.82
CA ALA A 326 -3.79 -31.19 1.43
C ALA A 326 -2.41 -30.63 1.82
N GLY A 327 -1.84 -29.74 1.00
CA GLY A 327 -0.65 -28.97 1.31
C GLY A 327 -0.85 -28.06 2.52
N LEU A 328 -2.00 -27.37 2.60
CA LEU A 328 -2.36 -26.60 3.79
C LEU A 328 -2.36 -27.47 5.07
N CYS A 329 -3.04 -28.62 5.05
CA CYS A 329 -3.07 -29.51 6.22
C CYS A 329 -1.66 -30.01 6.60
N ARG A 330 -0.83 -30.38 5.61
CA ARG A 330 0.57 -30.80 5.86
C ARG A 330 1.39 -29.69 6.51
N LEU A 331 1.26 -28.46 6.02
CA LEU A 331 1.98 -27.30 6.56
C LEU A 331 1.54 -26.97 7.99
N LEU A 332 0.24 -27.08 8.30
CA LEU A 332 -0.28 -26.90 9.66
C LEU A 332 0.31 -27.94 10.64
N VAL A 333 0.40 -29.20 10.22
CA VAL A 333 1.05 -30.26 11.01
C VAL A 333 2.56 -29.98 11.17
N GLU A 334 3.25 -29.59 10.10
CA GLU A 334 4.68 -29.20 10.15
C GLU A 334 4.88 -28.07 11.16
N ALA A 335 4.05 -27.04 11.13
CA ALA A 335 4.16 -25.89 12.04
C ALA A 335 4.09 -26.29 13.52
N GLY A 336 3.25 -27.27 13.86
CA GLY A 336 3.13 -27.81 15.22
C GLY A 336 4.29 -28.71 15.63
N GLN A 337 4.96 -29.38 14.68
CA GLN A 337 6.05 -30.33 14.94
C GLN A 337 7.45 -29.68 14.98
N ARG A 338 7.57 -28.40 14.62
CA ARG A 338 8.85 -27.66 14.69
C ARG A 338 9.38 -27.51 16.11
N THR A 339 10.68 -27.25 16.24
CA THR A 339 11.34 -26.98 17.54
C THR A 339 12.08 -25.64 17.50
N PRO A 340 11.56 -24.57 18.15
CA PRO A 340 10.24 -24.49 18.78
C PRO A 340 9.10 -24.51 17.75
N PRO A 341 7.87 -24.93 18.13
CA PRO A 341 6.72 -24.88 17.22
C PRO A 341 6.34 -23.45 16.87
N VAL A 342 5.69 -23.25 15.73
CA VAL A 342 5.21 -21.91 15.36
C VAL A 342 4.16 -21.44 16.37
N PRO A 343 4.29 -20.23 16.95
CA PRO A 343 3.26 -19.68 17.82
C PRO A 343 1.94 -19.50 17.06
N VAL A 344 0.80 -19.82 17.68
CA VAL A 344 -0.55 -19.66 17.09
C VAL A 344 -0.76 -18.27 16.49
N PRO A 345 -0.39 -17.15 17.14
CA PRO A 345 -0.55 -15.81 16.54
C PRO A 345 0.29 -15.58 15.27
N ALA A 346 1.40 -16.31 15.12
CA ALA A 346 2.32 -16.19 13.97
C ALA A 346 2.00 -17.20 12.85
N LEU A 347 1.13 -18.17 13.11
CA LEU A 347 0.80 -19.24 12.16
C LEU A 347 0.25 -18.71 10.83
N PRO A 348 -0.69 -17.74 10.78
CA PRO A 348 -1.18 -17.20 9.51
C PRO A 348 -0.06 -16.61 8.64
N GLY A 349 0.81 -15.78 9.23
CA GLY A 349 1.94 -15.19 8.50
C GLY A 349 2.90 -16.26 7.97
N TRP A 350 3.19 -17.27 8.78
CA TRP A 350 4.04 -18.39 8.38
C TRP A 350 3.45 -19.20 7.21
N LEU A 351 2.14 -19.42 7.19
CA LEU A 351 1.46 -20.11 6.08
C LEU A 351 1.54 -19.30 4.78
N VAL A 352 1.33 -17.99 4.84
CA VAL A 352 1.44 -17.12 3.66
C VAL A 352 2.86 -17.10 3.13
N ASP A 353 3.88 -17.00 3.98
CA ASP A 353 5.28 -17.07 3.55
C ASP A 353 5.62 -18.41 2.88
N ARG A 354 4.93 -19.50 3.23
CA ARG A 354 5.07 -20.80 2.56
C ARG A 354 4.34 -20.83 1.22
N ALA A 355 3.14 -20.25 1.15
CA ALA A 355 2.38 -20.11 -0.08
C ALA A 355 3.12 -19.25 -1.13
N GLU A 356 3.67 -18.10 -0.73
CA GLU A 356 4.44 -17.21 -1.61
C GLU A 356 5.70 -17.91 -2.17
N ARG A 357 6.37 -18.70 -1.35
CA ARG A 357 7.51 -19.52 -1.81
C ARG A 357 7.10 -20.59 -2.82
N ALA A 358 5.91 -21.18 -2.66
CA ALA A 358 5.38 -22.14 -3.62
C ALA A 358 4.95 -21.46 -4.94
N SER A 359 4.42 -20.23 -4.87
CA SER A 359 4.04 -19.42 -6.04
C SER A 359 5.20 -18.74 -6.77
N GLY A 360 6.40 -18.72 -6.19
CA GLY A 360 7.55 -18.00 -6.76
C GLY A 360 7.48 -16.48 -6.61
N GLY A 361 6.68 -15.97 -5.68
CA GLY A 361 6.47 -14.54 -5.49
C GLY A 361 5.25 -14.22 -4.62
N ARG A 362 4.85 -12.95 -4.61
CA ARG A 362 3.67 -12.47 -3.88
C ARG A 362 2.40 -13.14 -4.40
N LEU A 363 1.45 -13.42 -3.50
CA LEU A 363 0.16 -14.00 -3.88
C LEU A 363 -0.62 -13.03 -4.76
N ALA A 364 -1.24 -13.57 -5.82
CA ALA A 364 -2.03 -12.79 -6.76
C ALA A 364 -3.42 -12.42 -6.21
N ASP A 365 -3.91 -13.22 -5.27
CA ASP A 365 -5.22 -13.07 -4.65
C ASP A 365 -5.11 -12.61 -3.21
N ASP A 366 -6.21 -12.07 -2.69
CA ASP A 366 -6.30 -11.69 -1.29
C ASP A 366 -6.32 -12.94 -0.38
N VAL A 367 -5.88 -12.76 0.86
CA VAL A 367 -5.91 -13.81 1.87
C VAL A 367 -6.48 -13.26 3.16
N ALA A 368 -7.69 -13.70 3.49
CA ALA A 368 -8.27 -13.61 4.82
C ALA A 368 -8.15 -14.94 5.56
N MET A 369 -7.69 -14.88 6.80
CA MET A 369 -7.71 -16.02 7.72
C MET A 369 -8.28 -15.61 9.07
N LEU A 370 -9.09 -16.51 9.62
CA LEU A 370 -9.63 -16.41 10.95
C LEU A 370 -9.31 -17.71 11.70
N LEU A 371 -8.53 -17.58 12.78
CA LEU A 371 -8.10 -18.69 13.62
C LEU A 371 -8.71 -18.54 15.00
N ILE A 372 -9.56 -19.48 15.38
CA ILE A 372 -10.22 -19.52 16.70
C ILE A 372 -9.57 -20.66 17.48
N THR A 373 -9.01 -20.34 18.65
CA THR A 373 -8.21 -21.30 19.43
C THR A 373 -8.74 -21.43 20.85
N ARG A 374 -8.92 -22.66 21.31
CA ARG A 374 -9.10 -23.03 22.73
C ARG A 374 -7.83 -23.73 23.19
N GLY A 375 -7.22 -23.29 24.29
CA GLY A 375 -5.99 -23.89 24.81
C GLY A 375 -4.74 -23.49 24.03
N GLN A 376 -3.88 -24.46 23.68
CA GLN A 376 -2.65 -24.24 22.91
C GLN A 376 -2.87 -24.34 21.40
N GLY A 377 -4.01 -24.89 20.98
CA GLY A 377 -4.48 -24.91 19.62
C GLY A 377 -3.77 -25.89 18.69
N ARG A 378 -3.25 -27.01 19.21
CA ARG A 378 -2.35 -27.91 18.47
C ARG A 378 -2.88 -29.32 18.24
#